data_AF-A0A1M7RQT6-F1
#
_entry.id   AF-A0A1M7RQT6-F1
#
_cell.length_a   1.000
_cell.length_b   1.000
_cell.length_c   1.000
_cell.angle_alpha   90.00
_cell.angle_beta   90.00
_cell.angle_gamma   90.00
#
_symmetry.space_group_name_H-M   'P 1'
#
loop_
_entity.id
_entity.type
_entity.pdbx_description
1 polymer ?
#
loop_
_entity_poly.entity_id
_entity_poly.type
_entity_poly.pdbx_seq_one_letter_code
_entity_poly.pdbx_strand_id
1 'polypeptide(L)'
;MEYSWGGVNLSRWQYVDKLFEHCMKNDRCSDLLGYLFGKNQFRKALTGLPADEIDVVYQKIIKDILAQINGILYFGGHELRVLGKTFVISKIGEQVVVEAPKIKNIDRQYVTSIAERALKNVDDKNFDSAITQSRTLLEEVFCYMIEKKNQSPSESGDVNKLYSQVRQLYGIHQDAQTDKRINDLINGINKIISSVAEMRNKDSDAHGVGAKRIEIKDYHARLYVNTSVSLAEFMLALMGDDESIF
;
A
#
# COMPACT_ATOMS: atom_id res chain seq x y z
N MET A 1 3.20 21.21 30.47
CA MET A 1 4.05 22.01 29.57
C MET A 1 3.79 23.47 29.88
N GLU A 2 4.73 24.11 30.57
CA GLU A 2 4.70 25.53 30.86
C GLU A 2 5.07 26.32 29.58
N TYR A 3 4.27 27.33 29.25
CA TYR A 3 4.58 28.26 28.17
C TYR A 3 5.47 29.37 28.72
N SER A 4 6.75 29.39 28.31
CA SER A 4 7.64 30.52 28.58
C SER A 4 7.34 31.66 27.59
N TRP A 5 6.96 32.81 28.13
CA TRP A 5 6.81 34.06 27.39
C TRP A 5 8.19 34.68 27.17
N GLY A 6 8.70 34.62 25.93
CA GLY A 6 10.01 35.16 25.57
C GLY A 6 10.58 34.70 24.22
N GLY A 7 9.92 33.79 23.51
CA GLY A 7 10.29 33.41 22.14
C GLY A 7 9.63 34.31 21.11
N VAL A 8 10.37 34.69 20.06
CA VAL A 8 9.82 35.37 18.87
C VAL A 8 8.65 34.51 18.35
N ASN A 9 7.42 35.00 18.49
CA ASN A 9 6.24 34.27 18.03
C ASN A 9 6.32 34.11 16.51
N LEU A 10 6.64 32.90 16.07
CA LEU A 10 6.71 32.58 14.64
C LEU A 10 5.31 32.67 14.04
N SER A 11 5.23 33.12 12.80
CA SER A 11 3.98 33.07 12.05
C SER A 11 3.58 31.61 11.81
N ARG A 12 2.28 31.37 11.58
CA ARG A 12 1.78 30.03 11.22
C ARG A 12 2.52 29.45 10.02
N TRP A 13 2.90 30.30 9.06
CA TRP A 13 3.70 29.92 7.90
C TRP A 13 5.10 29.45 8.29
N GLN A 14 5.78 30.18 9.17
CA GLN A 14 7.11 29.79 9.66
C GLN A 14 7.09 28.48 10.46
N TYR A 15 5.99 28.19 11.17
CA TYR A 15 5.80 26.89 11.81
C TYR A 15 5.62 25.75 10.80
N VAL A 16 4.79 25.97 9.77
CA VAL A 16 4.57 24.98 8.71
C VAL A 16 5.86 24.73 7.93
N ASP A 17 6.61 25.79 7.62
CA ASP A 17 7.89 25.72 6.91
C ASP A 17 8.93 24.90 7.69
N LYS A 18 9.13 25.20 8.97
CA LYS A 18 9.99 24.40 9.87
C LYS A 18 9.52 22.95 10.00
N LEU A 19 8.22 22.71 9.96
CA LEU A 19 7.67 21.36 10.01
C LEU A 19 7.97 20.59 8.72
N PHE A 20 7.85 21.24 7.56
CA PHE A 20 8.27 20.65 6.29
C PHE A 20 9.78 20.39 6.26
N GLU A 21 10.63 21.31 6.71
CA GLU A 21 12.08 21.08 6.82
C GLU A 21 12.40 19.87 7.70
N HIS A 22 11.73 19.74 8.85
CA HIS A 22 11.88 18.59 9.72
C HIS A 22 11.42 17.30 9.04
N CYS A 23 10.27 17.33 8.37
CA CYS A 23 9.74 16.18 7.63
C CYS A 23 10.65 15.77 6.47
N MET A 24 11.27 16.72 5.75
CA MET A 24 12.21 16.43 4.67
C MET A 24 13.46 15.71 5.20
N LYS A 25 14.01 16.17 6.33
CA LYS A 25 15.18 15.55 6.97
C LYS A 25 14.92 14.12 7.46
N ASN A 26 13.66 13.77 7.71
CA ASN A 26 13.28 12.47 8.27
C ASN A 26 12.47 11.59 7.31
N ASP A 27 12.36 11.98 6.03
CA ASP A 27 11.55 11.27 5.02
C ASP A 27 10.05 11.08 5.39
N ARG A 28 9.48 12.12 6.02
CA ARG A 28 8.10 12.13 6.55
C ARG A 28 7.16 13.12 5.86
N CYS A 29 7.56 13.73 4.75
CA CYS A 29 6.72 14.71 4.04
C CYS A 29 5.37 14.13 3.62
N SER A 30 5.36 12.88 3.16
CA SER A 30 4.12 12.19 2.81
C SER A 30 3.20 11.95 4.02
N ASP A 31 3.74 11.73 5.23
CA ASP A 31 2.91 11.62 6.45
C ASP A 31 2.27 12.96 6.80
N LEU A 32 3.05 14.04 6.69
CA LEU A 32 2.56 15.39 6.96
C LEU A 32 1.46 15.77 5.98
N LEU A 33 1.65 15.51 4.68
CA LEU A 33 0.63 15.73 3.68
C LEU A 33 -0.60 14.83 3.93
N GLY A 34 -0.42 13.57 4.30
CA GLY A 34 -1.52 12.68 4.72
C GLY A 34 -2.32 13.23 5.90
N TYR A 35 -1.64 13.81 6.89
CA TYR A 35 -2.30 14.47 8.02
C TYR A 35 -3.04 15.74 7.62
N LEU A 36 -2.42 16.61 6.81
CA LEU A 36 -2.99 17.88 6.37
C LEU A 36 -4.19 17.70 5.44
N PHE A 37 -4.13 16.69 4.57
CA PHE A 37 -5.18 16.37 3.62
C PHE A 37 -6.26 15.48 4.24
N GLY A 38 -6.12 15.04 5.49
CA GLY A 38 -7.11 14.19 6.15
C GLY A 38 -8.48 14.88 6.30
N LYS A 39 -9.57 14.15 6.02
CA LYS A 39 -10.97 14.62 6.10
C LYS A 39 -11.29 15.41 7.39
N ASN A 40 -10.73 14.99 8.53
CA ASN A 40 -10.93 15.66 9.82
C ASN A 40 -10.41 17.11 9.84
N GLN A 41 -9.40 17.45 9.04
CA GLN A 41 -8.90 18.83 8.93
C GLN A 41 -9.90 19.76 8.24
N PHE A 42 -10.76 19.18 7.41
CA PHE A 42 -11.82 19.90 6.71
C PHE A 42 -13.15 19.88 7.48
N ARG A 43 -13.16 19.41 8.74
CA ARG A 43 -14.39 19.29 9.54
C ARG A 43 -15.24 20.56 9.52
N LYS A 44 -14.62 21.74 9.64
CA LYS A 44 -15.37 23.02 9.61
C LYS A 44 -16.08 23.27 8.28
N ALA A 45 -15.49 22.85 7.16
CA ALA A 45 -16.07 22.99 5.83
C ALA A 45 -17.10 21.89 5.51
N LEU A 46 -17.02 20.74 6.19
CA LEU A 46 -17.88 19.57 5.95
C LEU A 46 -19.05 19.45 6.94
N THR A 47 -19.00 20.16 8.07
CA THR A 47 -20.05 20.11 9.10
C THR A 47 -21.33 20.75 8.58
N GLY A 48 -22.47 20.08 8.77
CA GLY A 48 -23.78 20.54 8.32
C GLY A 48 -24.23 19.96 6.97
N LEU A 49 -23.36 19.22 6.28
CA LEU A 49 -23.71 18.49 5.07
C LEU A 49 -24.40 17.15 5.38
N PRO A 50 -25.27 16.66 4.48
CA PRO A 50 -25.76 15.28 4.49
C PRO A 50 -24.61 14.28 4.45
N ALA A 51 -24.75 13.14 5.15
CA ALA A 51 -23.68 12.16 5.29
C ALA A 51 -23.21 11.57 3.94
N ASP A 52 -24.14 11.42 3.00
CA ASP A 52 -23.91 10.95 1.63
C ASP A 52 -23.22 12.00 0.74
N GLU A 53 -23.24 13.28 1.11
CA GLU A 53 -22.57 14.36 0.37
C GLU A 53 -21.16 14.68 0.92
N ILE A 54 -20.88 14.35 2.19
CA ILE A 54 -19.59 14.67 2.85
C ILE A 54 -18.40 14.17 2.03
N ASP A 55 -18.46 12.93 1.52
CA ASP A 55 -17.37 12.34 0.75
C ASP A 55 -17.20 13.01 -0.61
N VAL A 56 -18.30 13.33 -1.29
CA VAL A 56 -18.28 14.00 -2.60
C VAL A 56 -17.65 15.37 -2.49
N VAL A 57 -18.05 16.16 -1.49
CA VAL A 57 -17.52 17.51 -1.25
C VAL A 57 -16.06 17.45 -0.83
N TYR A 58 -15.69 16.51 0.05
CA TYR A 58 -14.29 16.32 0.44
C TYR A 58 -13.39 16.01 -0.77
N GLN A 59 -13.80 15.09 -1.66
CA GLN A 59 -13.01 14.77 -2.85
C GLN A 59 -12.86 15.98 -3.79
N LYS A 60 -13.89 16.81 -3.92
CA LYS A 60 -13.80 18.05 -4.69
C LYS A 60 -12.79 19.03 -4.09
N ILE A 61 -12.82 19.23 -2.78
CA ILE A 61 -11.85 20.09 -2.06
C ILE A 61 -10.42 19.60 -2.32
N ILE A 62 -10.16 18.30 -2.15
CA ILE A 62 -8.83 17.73 -2.36
C ILE A 62 -8.37 17.92 -3.81
N LYS A 63 -9.26 17.66 -4.78
CA LYS A 63 -8.96 17.86 -6.20
C LYS A 63 -8.57 19.31 -6.50
N ASP A 64 -9.30 20.28 -5.96
CA ASP A 64 -9.05 21.70 -6.20
C ASP A 64 -7.73 22.16 -5.56
N ILE A 65 -7.41 21.66 -4.35
CA ILE A 65 -6.13 21.93 -3.68
C ILE A 65 -4.95 21.35 -4.49
N LEU A 66 -5.06 20.09 -4.93
CA LEU A 66 -4.02 19.45 -5.74
C LEU A 66 -3.79 20.18 -7.06
N ALA A 67 -4.86 20.64 -7.71
CA ALA A 67 -4.76 21.44 -8.93
C ALA A 67 -3.99 22.75 -8.70
N GLN A 68 -4.24 23.44 -7.58
CA GLN A 68 -3.52 24.66 -7.22
C GLN A 68 -2.04 24.40 -6.96
N ILE A 69 -1.72 23.35 -6.18
CA ILE A 69 -0.33 22.97 -5.90
C ILE A 69 0.39 22.59 -7.21
N ASN A 70 -0.23 21.78 -8.05
CA ASN A 70 0.37 21.37 -9.32
C ASN A 70 0.52 22.52 -10.30
N GLY A 71 -0.35 23.53 -10.25
CA GLY A 71 -0.15 24.79 -10.99
C GLY A 71 1.13 25.52 -10.59
N ILE A 72 1.52 25.46 -9.31
CA ILE A 72 2.79 26.02 -8.82
C ILE A 72 3.97 25.15 -9.26
N LEU A 73 3.87 23.83 -9.06
CA LEU A 73 4.93 22.88 -9.39
C LEU A 73 5.19 22.76 -10.90
N TYR A 74 4.20 23.13 -11.73
CA TYR A 74 4.25 23.05 -13.18
C TYR A 74 5.49 23.69 -13.79
N PHE A 75 5.82 24.92 -13.37
CA PHE A 75 6.98 25.65 -13.86
C PHE A 75 8.31 25.05 -13.41
N GLY A 76 8.29 24.22 -12.36
CA GLY A 76 9.43 23.43 -11.92
C GLY A 76 9.57 22.09 -12.66
N GLY A 77 8.65 21.74 -13.57
CA GLY A 77 8.63 20.45 -14.27
C GLY A 77 8.19 19.26 -13.41
N HIS A 78 7.56 19.51 -12.27
CA HIS A 78 7.13 18.48 -11.32
C HIS A 78 5.63 18.56 -11.04
N GLU A 79 5.08 17.47 -10.50
CA GLU A 79 3.70 17.40 -10.02
C GLU A 79 3.63 16.59 -8.73
N LEU A 80 2.69 16.96 -7.86
CA LEU A 80 2.30 16.20 -6.69
C LEU A 80 1.21 15.20 -7.10
N ARG A 81 1.51 13.90 -6.94
CA ARG A 81 0.59 12.79 -7.16
C ARG A 81 0.21 12.13 -5.84
N VAL A 82 -1.03 11.62 -5.79
CA VAL A 82 -1.53 10.82 -4.66
C VAL A 82 -1.61 9.36 -5.11
N LEU A 83 -0.84 8.50 -4.46
CA LEU A 83 -0.81 7.05 -4.68
C LEU A 83 -1.39 6.36 -3.44
N GLY A 84 -2.68 6.03 -3.48
CA GLY A 84 -3.38 5.51 -2.30
C GLY A 84 -3.46 6.53 -1.17
N LYS A 85 -2.68 6.32 -0.09
CA LYS A 85 -2.55 7.25 1.05
C LYS A 85 -1.26 8.09 0.99
N THR A 86 -0.43 7.88 -0.02
CA THR A 86 0.94 8.40 -0.08
C THR A 86 1.00 9.57 -1.05
N PHE A 87 1.73 10.61 -0.69
CA PHE A 87 1.97 11.78 -1.54
C PHE A 87 3.39 11.72 -2.10
N VAL A 88 3.53 11.88 -3.42
CA VAL A 88 4.82 11.78 -4.12
C VAL A 88 4.95 12.92 -5.11
N ILE A 89 6.15 13.51 -5.21
CA ILE A 89 6.50 14.46 -6.26
C ILE A 89 7.18 13.70 -7.39
N SER A 90 6.68 13.82 -8.61
CA SER A 90 7.26 13.20 -9.82
C SER A 90 7.43 14.23 -10.92
N LYS A 91 8.23 13.95 -11.96
CA LYS A 91 8.29 14.85 -13.12
C LYS A 91 6.99 14.78 -13.93
N ILE A 92 6.63 15.90 -14.54
CA ILE A 92 5.44 15.99 -15.38
C ILE A 92 5.60 15.11 -16.61
N GLY A 93 4.61 14.27 -16.87
CA GLY A 93 4.60 13.38 -18.04
C GLY A 93 5.53 12.16 -17.90
N GLU A 94 6.26 12.04 -16.79
CA GLU A 94 6.94 10.80 -16.45
C GLU A 94 5.87 9.73 -16.25
N GLN A 95 5.85 8.75 -17.16
CA GLN A 95 5.23 7.47 -16.85
C GLN A 95 5.99 6.98 -15.63
N VAL A 96 5.29 6.92 -14.50
CA VAL A 96 5.81 6.25 -13.32
C VAL A 96 5.91 4.79 -13.74
N VAL A 97 7.07 4.41 -14.27
CA VAL A 97 7.64 3.13 -13.88
C VAL A 97 7.62 3.24 -12.38
N VAL A 98 6.73 2.46 -11.78
CA VAL A 98 6.66 2.34 -10.33
C VAL A 98 8.01 1.72 -9.97
N GLU A 99 9.06 2.54 -9.82
CA GLU A 99 10.01 2.28 -8.76
C GLU A 99 9.13 2.23 -7.53
N ALA A 100 8.91 1.01 -7.05
CA ALA A 100 8.17 0.76 -5.83
C ALA A 100 8.61 1.85 -4.85
N PRO A 101 7.67 2.67 -4.33
CA PRO A 101 8.05 3.72 -3.41
C PRO A 101 8.85 3.01 -2.32
N LYS A 102 10.13 3.36 -2.10
CA LYS A 102 10.97 2.76 -1.05
C LYS A 102 10.08 2.52 0.13
N ILE A 103 9.74 1.25 0.34
CA ILE A 103 8.49 0.98 1.04
C ILE A 103 8.72 1.43 2.48
N LYS A 104 7.99 2.48 2.91
CA LYS A 104 7.95 2.90 4.31
C LYS A 104 7.69 1.65 5.12
N ASN A 105 8.63 1.31 5.99
CA ASN A 105 8.73 0.03 6.71
C ASN A 105 7.39 -0.71 6.78
N ILE A 106 7.23 -1.79 5.99
CA ILE A 106 6.10 -2.68 6.19
C ILE A 106 6.33 -3.41 7.50
N ASP A 107 5.53 -3.05 8.49
CA ASP A 107 5.47 -3.70 9.77
C ASP A 107 4.11 -4.39 9.95
N ARG A 108 3.92 -5.02 11.10
CA ARG A 108 2.68 -5.71 11.43
C ARG A 108 1.46 -4.78 11.48
N GLN A 109 1.65 -3.50 11.82
CA GLN A 109 0.56 -2.53 11.86
C GLN A 109 0.09 -2.19 10.45
N TYR A 110 1.02 -2.09 9.49
CA TYR A 110 0.69 -1.91 8.09
C TYR A 110 -0.21 -3.04 7.57
N VAL A 111 0.21 -4.29 7.77
CA VAL A 111 -0.55 -5.49 7.38
C VAL A 111 -1.94 -5.48 8.01
N THR A 112 -2.03 -5.20 9.32
CA THR A 112 -3.30 -5.09 10.05
C THR A 112 -4.22 -4.03 9.43
N SER A 113 -3.68 -2.86 9.08
CA SER A 113 -4.46 -1.77 8.48
C SER A 113 -4.99 -2.07 7.07
N ILE A 114 -4.30 -2.93 6.32
CA ILE A 114 -4.74 -3.41 5.00
C ILE A 114 -5.81 -4.48 5.19
N ALA A 115 -5.60 -5.40 6.14
CA ALA A 115 -6.55 -6.45 6.49
C ALA A 115 -7.92 -5.88 6.88
N GLU A 116 -7.95 -4.88 7.77
CA GLU A 116 -9.20 -4.23 8.20
C GLU A 116 -9.95 -3.58 7.02
N ARG A 117 -9.23 -2.91 6.11
CA ARG A 117 -9.84 -2.30 4.92
C ARG A 117 -10.37 -3.34 3.94
N ALA A 118 -9.62 -4.42 3.73
CA ALA A 118 -10.02 -5.51 2.84
C ALA A 118 -11.24 -6.25 3.39
N LEU A 119 -11.27 -6.55 4.69
CA LEU A 119 -12.42 -7.16 5.35
C LEU A 119 -13.65 -6.27 5.32
N LYS A 120 -13.49 -4.95 5.53
CA LYS A 120 -14.58 -4.00 5.37
C LYS A 120 -15.15 -4.02 3.94
N ASN A 121 -14.28 -4.10 2.93
CA ASN A 121 -14.73 -4.26 1.54
C ASN A 121 -15.52 -5.57 1.34
N VAL A 122 -15.19 -6.64 2.05
CA VAL A 122 -16.00 -7.87 2.02
C VAL A 122 -17.36 -7.65 2.66
N ASP A 123 -17.42 -7.01 3.84
CA ASP A 123 -18.67 -6.70 4.53
C ASP A 123 -19.60 -5.80 3.68
N ASP A 124 -19.00 -4.84 2.96
CA ASP A 124 -19.67 -3.92 2.05
C ASP A 124 -20.00 -4.56 0.67
N LYS A 125 -19.70 -5.86 0.48
CA LYS A 125 -19.88 -6.63 -0.78
C LYS A 125 -19.05 -6.12 -1.97
N ASN A 126 -18.00 -5.35 -1.71
CA ASN A 126 -17.01 -4.88 -2.68
C ASN A 126 -15.89 -5.92 -2.88
N PHE A 127 -16.24 -7.13 -3.29
CA PHE A 127 -15.32 -8.28 -3.31
C PHE A 127 -14.09 -8.08 -4.22
N ASP A 128 -14.27 -7.47 -5.39
CA ASP A 128 -13.16 -7.17 -6.32
C ASP A 128 -12.12 -6.24 -5.68
N SER A 129 -12.59 -5.29 -4.86
CA SER A 129 -11.73 -4.36 -4.13
C SER A 129 -10.99 -5.06 -2.99
N ALA A 130 -11.65 -5.97 -2.26
CA ALA A 130 -11.02 -6.80 -1.24
C ALA A 130 -9.91 -7.69 -1.82
N ILE A 131 -10.17 -8.32 -2.97
CA ILE A 131 -9.20 -9.16 -3.69
C ILE A 131 -8.03 -8.32 -4.20
N THR A 132 -8.31 -7.18 -4.83
CA THR A 132 -7.26 -6.28 -5.33
C THR A 132 -6.35 -5.82 -4.20
N GLN A 133 -6.92 -5.39 -3.06
CA GLN A 133 -6.15 -4.97 -1.89
C GLN A 133 -5.29 -6.11 -1.32
N SER A 134 -5.82 -7.32 -1.29
CA SER A 134 -5.10 -8.50 -0.78
C SER A 134 -3.92 -8.91 -1.69
N ARG A 135 -4.07 -8.74 -3.01
CA ARG A 135 -2.99 -8.94 -3.98
C ARG A 135 -1.92 -7.87 -3.84
N THR A 136 -2.33 -6.61 -3.74
CA THR A 136 -1.42 -5.46 -3.53
C THR A 136 -0.63 -5.62 -2.23
N LEU A 137 -1.25 -6.12 -1.15
CA LEU A 137 -0.55 -6.41 0.11
C LEU A 137 0.64 -7.36 -0.10
N LEU A 138 0.44 -8.48 -0.77
CA LEU A 138 1.51 -9.45 -1.01
C LEU A 138 2.58 -8.87 -1.94
N GLU A 139 2.17 -8.14 -2.97
CA GLU A 139 3.09 -7.47 -3.89
C GLU A 139 4.01 -6.49 -3.14
N GLU A 140 3.44 -5.63 -2.30
CA GLU A 140 4.19 -4.67 -1.49
C GLU A 140 5.12 -5.38 -0.48
N VAL A 141 4.65 -6.44 0.18
CA VAL A 141 5.49 -7.24 1.10
C VAL A 141 6.67 -7.86 0.37
N PHE A 142 6.46 -8.44 -0.82
CA PHE A 142 7.53 -9.06 -1.59
C PHE A 142 8.55 -8.02 -2.08
N CYS A 143 8.09 -6.89 -2.60
CA CYS A 143 8.97 -5.78 -2.98
C CYS A 143 9.82 -5.32 -1.79
N TYR A 144 9.20 -5.15 -0.62
CA TYR A 144 9.89 -4.73 0.59
C TYR A 144 10.98 -5.71 1.04
N MET A 145 10.68 -7.01 1.02
CA MET A 145 11.67 -8.05 1.33
C MET A 145 12.85 -8.04 0.34
N ILE A 146 12.57 -7.90 -0.96
CA ILE A 146 13.62 -7.83 -1.99
C ILE A 146 14.52 -6.60 -1.76
N GLU A 147 13.91 -5.44 -1.49
CA GLU A 147 14.61 -4.20 -1.17
C GLU A 147 15.47 -4.34 0.11
N LYS A 148 15.00 -5.08 1.11
CA LYS A 148 15.76 -5.35 2.35
C LYS A 148 17.01 -6.20 2.13
N LYS A 149 17.03 -7.04 1.09
CA LYS A 149 18.23 -7.75 0.63
C LYS A 149 19.08 -6.91 -0.34
N ASN A 150 18.81 -5.61 -0.45
CA ASN A 150 19.49 -4.67 -1.36
C ASN A 150 19.39 -5.09 -2.84
N GLN A 151 18.29 -5.73 -3.23
CA GLN A 151 17.99 -6.11 -4.60
C GLN A 151 16.84 -5.26 -5.14
N SER A 152 16.74 -5.17 -6.46
CA SER A 152 15.61 -4.49 -7.11
C SER A 152 14.48 -5.49 -7.40
N PRO A 153 13.22 -5.16 -7.06
CA PRO A 153 12.07 -5.97 -7.46
C PRO A 153 12.01 -6.17 -8.97
N SER A 154 11.74 -7.40 -9.40
CA SER A 154 11.37 -7.68 -10.79
C SER A 154 10.05 -6.98 -11.17
N GLU A 155 9.84 -6.76 -12.47
CA GLU A 155 8.70 -6.05 -13.09
C GLU A 155 7.45 -5.94 -12.19
N SER A 156 7.19 -4.73 -11.68
CA SER A 156 6.08 -4.43 -10.78
C SER A 156 4.75 -4.87 -11.41
N GLY A 157 3.96 -5.68 -10.70
CA GLY A 157 2.67 -6.19 -11.16
C GLY A 157 2.61 -7.71 -11.37
N ASP A 158 3.73 -8.43 -11.46
CA ASP A 158 3.75 -9.89 -11.49
C ASP A 158 4.13 -10.49 -10.12
N VAL A 159 3.09 -10.78 -9.34
CA VAL A 159 3.22 -11.35 -7.98
C VAL A 159 3.99 -12.69 -7.98
N ASN A 160 3.88 -13.50 -9.04
CA ASN A 160 4.59 -14.79 -9.10
C ASN A 160 6.09 -14.58 -9.32
N LYS A 161 6.50 -13.61 -10.14
CA LYS A 161 7.92 -13.26 -10.33
C LYS A 161 8.53 -12.70 -9.05
N LEU A 162 7.83 -11.77 -8.40
CA LEU A 162 8.26 -11.20 -7.11
C LEU A 162 8.42 -12.29 -6.04
N TYR A 163 7.42 -13.16 -5.91
CA TYR A 163 7.52 -14.27 -4.97
C TYR A 163 8.68 -15.22 -5.29
N SER A 164 8.90 -15.54 -6.55
CA SER A 164 10.04 -16.39 -6.97
C SER A 164 11.39 -15.77 -6.57
N GLN A 165 11.52 -14.45 -6.70
CA GLN A 165 12.71 -13.71 -6.28
C GLN A 165 12.87 -13.73 -4.75
N VAL A 166 11.80 -13.50 -3.99
CA VAL A 166 11.81 -13.63 -2.51
C VAL A 166 12.28 -15.02 -2.09
N ARG A 167 11.73 -16.08 -2.70
CA ARG A 167 12.13 -17.45 -2.38
C ARG A 167 13.62 -17.68 -2.55
N GLN A 168 14.21 -17.16 -3.63
CA GLN A 168 15.65 -17.27 -3.88
C GLN A 168 16.47 -16.49 -2.85
N LEU A 169 16.04 -15.27 -2.50
CA LEU A 169 16.78 -14.39 -1.60
C LEU A 169 16.72 -14.82 -0.13
N TYR A 170 15.63 -15.48 0.26
CA TYR A 170 15.37 -15.91 1.64
C TYR A 170 15.47 -17.44 1.83
N GLY A 171 15.96 -18.17 0.82
CA GLY A 171 16.17 -19.62 0.93
C GLY A 171 14.90 -20.43 1.10
N ILE A 172 13.75 -19.95 0.61
CA ILE A 172 12.45 -20.65 0.71
C ILE A 172 12.39 -21.72 -0.40
N HIS A 173 13.22 -22.74 -0.23
CA HIS A 173 13.39 -23.85 -1.15
C HIS A 173 12.96 -25.16 -0.52
N GLN A 174 12.74 -26.13 -1.39
CA GLN A 174 12.59 -27.51 -0.98
C GLN A 174 13.92 -28.19 -1.18
N ASP A 175 14.32 -28.98 -0.21
CA ASP A 175 15.50 -29.81 -0.31
C ASP A 175 15.26 -31.16 0.37
N ALA A 176 16.13 -32.13 0.05
CA ALA A 176 16.01 -33.50 0.51
C ALA A 176 16.31 -33.69 2.01
N GLN A 177 16.95 -32.72 2.65
CA GLN A 177 17.28 -32.73 4.07
C GLN A 177 16.18 -32.08 4.93
N THR A 178 15.35 -31.21 4.32
CA THR A 178 14.17 -30.62 4.97
C THR A 178 13.05 -31.66 5.19
N ASP A 179 12.41 -31.59 6.38
CA ASP A 179 11.30 -32.47 6.74
C ASP A 179 10.19 -32.43 5.67
N LYS A 180 9.71 -33.60 5.27
CA LYS A 180 8.68 -33.74 4.23
C LYS A 180 7.46 -32.85 4.47
N ARG A 181 7.02 -32.70 5.72
CA ARG A 181 5.85 -31.87 6.08
C ARG A 181 6.11 -30.38 5.85
N ILE A 182 7.35 -29.93 6.05
CA ILE A 182 7.76 -28.56 5.76
C ILE A 182 7.79 -28.34 4.24
N ASN A 183 8.36 -29.29 3.49
CA ASN A 183 8.35 -29.25 2.03
C ASN A 183 6.91 -29.22 1.47
N ASP A 184 6.00 -30.01 2.05
CA ASP A 184 4.58 -30.04 1.69
C ASP A 184 3.87 -28.71 2.02
N LEU A 185 4.22 -28.07 3.14
CA LEU A 185 3.72 -26.75 3.50
C LEU A 185 4.18 -25.67 2.51
N ILE A 186 5.47 -25.65 2.16
CA ILE A 186 6.02 -24.75 1.14
C ILE A 186 5.32 -24.95 -0.21
N ASN A 187 5.04 -26.20 -0.58
CA ASN A 187 4.24 -26.52 -1.77
C ASN A 187 2.82 -25.94 -1.70
N GLY A 188 2.18 -26.02 -0.53
CA GLY A 188 0.87 -25.42 -0.29
C GLY A 188 0.90 -23.89 -0.47
N ILE A 189 1.88 -23.23 0.14
CA ILE A 189 2.08 -21.78 0.02
C ILE A 189 2.27 -21.37 -1.44
N ASN A 190 3.11 -22.09 -2.20
CA ASN A 190 3.32 -21.82 -3.62
C ASN A 190 2.00 -21.84 -4.41
N LYS A 191 1.16 -22.87 -4.20
CA LYS A 191 -0.14 -22.99 -4.88
C LYS A 191 -1.10 -21.86 -4.51
N ILE A 192 -1.11 -21.48 -3.23
CA ILE A 192 -1.94 -20.39 -2.74
C ILE A 192 -1.51 -19.06 -3.38
N ILE A 193 -0.22 -18.74 -3.38
CA ILE A 193 0.29 -17.49 -3.97
C ILE A 193 -0.03 -17.41 -5.46
N SER A 194 0.14 -18.50 -6.21
CA SER A 194 -0.26 -18.53 -7.62
C SER A 194 -1.76 -18.32 -7.80
N SER A 195 -2.59 -18.93 -6.96
CA SER A 195 -4.04 -18.72 -6.98
C SER A 195 -4.41 -17.27 -6.66
N VAL A 196 -3.69 -16.63 -5.72
CA VAL A 196 -3.85 -15.22 -5.40
C VAL A 196 -3.45 -14.34 -6.58
N ALA A 197 -2.29 -14.57 -7.19
CA ALA A 197 -1.81 -13.82 -8.34
C ALA A 197 -2.78 -13.86 -9.54
N GLU A 198 -3.41 -15.02 -9.79
CA GLU A 198 -4.28 -15.27 -10.94
C GLU A 198 -5.72 -14.76 -10.79
N MET A 199 -6.21 -14.56 -9.55
CA MET A 199 -7.63 -14.31 -9.31
C MET A 199 -8.16 -13.05 -10.04
N ARG A 200 -7.30 -12.04 -10.28
CA ARG A 200 -7.67 -10.85 -11.08
C ARG A 200 -7.62 -11.07 -12.59
N ASN A 201 -6.72 -11.91 -13.08
CA ASN A 201 -6.46 -12.07 -14.52
C ASN A 201 -7.62 -12.75 -15.27
N LYS A 202 -8.53 -13.43 -14.56
CA LYS A 202 -9.78 -13.94 -15.16
C LYS A 202 -10.93 -12.93 -15.15
N ASP A 203 -10.80 -11.83 -14.38
CA ASP A 203 -11.88 -10.84 -14.19
C ASP A 203 -11.61 -9.50 -14.89
N SER A 204 -10.35 -9.15 -15.21
CA SER A 204 -9.99 -7.84 -15.80
C SER A 204 -9.73 -7.83 -17.31
N ASP A 205 -9.45 -8.97 -17.95
CA ASP A 205 -9.11 -9.04 -19.39
C ASP A 205 -10.28 -9.50 -20.29
N ALA A 206 -11.50 -9.48 -19.77
CA ALA A 206 -12.69 -9.82 -20.54
C ALA A 206 -13.23 -8.60 -21.32
N HIS A 207 -12.49 -8.15 -22.33
CA HIS A 207 -13.08 -7.39 -23.44
C HIS A 207 -13.96 -8.25 -24.37
N GLY A 208 -14.22 -9.52 -24.01
CA GLY A 208 -15.27 -10.29 -24.63
C GLY A 208 -15.28 -11.75 -24.18
N VAL A 209 -16.00 -12.07 -23.10
CA VAL A 209 -16.71 -13.35 -22.95
C VAL A 209 -17.64 -13.27 -21.73
N GLY A 210 -18.90 -12.93 -21.96
CA GLY A 210 -19.97 -12.98 -20.97
C GLY A 210 -20.41 -14.39 -20.56
N ALA A 211 -19.48 -15.33 -20.35
CA ALA A 211 -19.83 -16.74 -20.13
C ALA A 211 -19.08 -17.49 -19.00
N LYS A 212 -18.05 -16.92 -18.35
CA LYS A 212 -17.35 -17.58 -17.21
C LYS A 212 -16.89 -16.62 -16.11
N ARG A 213 -17.71 -15.64 -15.74
CA ARG A 213 -17.47 -14.90 -14.50
C ARG A 213 -17.75 -15.86 -13.33
N ILE A 214 -16.71 -16.28 -12.62
CA ILE A 214 -16.91 -17.09 -11.42
C ILE A 214 -17.50 -16.15 -10.38
N GLU A 215 -18.69 -16.47 -9.88
CA GLU A 215 -19.32 -15.67 -8.83
C GLU A 215 -18.46 -15.73 -7.55
N ILE A 216 -17.90 -14.59 -7.19
CA ILE A 216 -17.17 -14.42 -5.94
C ILE A 216 -18.21 -14.19 -4.84
N LYS A 217 -18.25 -15.12 -3.89
CA LYS A 217 -19.13 -15.06 -2.72
C LYS A 217 -18.35 -14.51 -1.53
N ASP A 218 -19.08 -13.99 -0.55
CA ASP A 218 -18.50 -13.44 0.69
C ASP A 218 -17.42 -14.37 1.28
N TYR A 219 -17.73 -15.65 1.47
CA TYR A 219 -16.78 -16.61 2.06
C TYR A 219 -15.55 -16.88 1.17
N HIS A 220 -15.65 -16.76 -0.17
CA HIS A 220 -14.49 -16.83 -1.07
C HIS A 220 -13.59 -15.61 -0.85
N ALA A 221 -14.19 -14.42 -0.81
CA ALA A 221 -13.45 -13.18 -0.58
C ALA A 221 -12.79 -13.15 0.81
N ARG A 222 -13.50 -13.55 1.87
CA ARG A 222 -12.93 -13.65 3.23
C ARG A 222 -11.75 -14.61 3.30
N LEU A 223 -11.89 -15.80 2.69
CA LEU A 223 -10.80 -16.77 2.63
C LEU A 223 -9.57 -16.15 1.95
N TYR A 224 -9.79 -15.45 0.84
CA TYR A 224 -8.73 -14.79 0.10
C TYR A 224 -8.02 -13.72 0.93
N VAL A 225 -8.77 -12.81 1.57
CA VAL A 225 -8.19 -11.77 2.44
C VAL A 225 -7.39 -12.39 3.58
N ASN A 226 -7.98 -13.31 4.33
CA ASN A 226 -7.34 -13.93 5.50
C ASN A 226 -6.07 -14.70 5.12
N THR A 227 -6.10 -15.35 3.96
CA THR A 227 -4.95 -16.11 3.45
C THR A 227 -3.82 -15.17 3.05
N SER A 228 -4.10 -14.09 2.31
CA SER A 228 -3.09 -13.09 1.95
C SER A 228 -2.48 -12.41 3.18
N VAL A 229 -3.29 -12.13 4.21
CA VAL A 229 -2.80 -11.56 5.48
C VAL A 229 -1.89 -12.53 6.21
N SER A 230 -2.29 -13.79 6.33
CA SER A 230 -1.46 -14.83 7.00
C SER A 230 -0.13 -15.03 6.28
N LEU A 231 -0.15 -15.02 4.93
CA LEU A 231 1.06 -15.09 4.12
C LEU A 231 1.95 -13.86 4.30
N ALA A 232 1.38 -12.65 4.33
CA ALA A 232 2.13 -11.42 4.58
C ALA A 232 2.82 -11.45 5.96
N GLU A 233 2.11 -11.84 7.01
CA GLU A 233 2.69 -11.98 8.35
C GLU A 233 3.83 -13.01 8.38
N PHE A 234 3.64 -14.17 7.76
CA PHE A 234 4.68 -15.20 7.65
C PHE A 234 5.93 -14.67 6.93
N MET A 235 5.76 -13.98 5.81
CA MET A 235 6.86 -13.43 5.02
C MET A 235 7.65 -12.36 5.77
N LEU A 236 6.96 -11.51 6.54
CA LEU A 236 7.63 -10.54 7.41
C LEU A 236 8.35 -11.19 8.59
N ALA A 237 7.82 -12.30 9.14
CA ALA A 237 8.49 -13.06 10.18
C ALA A 237 9.82 -13.64 9.68
N LEU A 238 9.84 -14.23 8.47
CA LEU A 238 11.08 -14.71 7.83
C LEU A 238 12.14 -13.62 7.67
N MET A 239 11.74 -12.37 7.49
CA MET A 239 12.67 -11.24 7.40
C MET A 239 13.23 -10.82 8.77
N GLY A 240 12.49 -11.03 9.86
CA GLY A 240 12.93 -10.71 11.22
C GLY A 240 13.97 -11.69 11.78
N ASP A 241 13.96 -12.93 11.26
CA ASP A 241 14.84 -14.02 11.71
C ASP A 241 16.15 -14.09 10.90
N ASP A 242 16.70 -12.96 10.41
CA ASP A 242 17.89 -12.91 9.52
C ASP A 242 19.21 -13.40 10.17
N GLU A 243 19.15 -13.97 11.39
CA GLU A 243 20.23 -14.74 12.02
C GLU A 243 19.95 -16.25 12.12
N SER A 244 18.79 -16.77 11.73
CA SER A 244 18.53 -18.20 11.82
C SER A 244 17.37 -18.71 10.95
N ILE A 245 17.75 -19.58 10.01
CA ILE A 245 17.03 -20.83 9.62
C ILE A 245 15.96 -20.62 8.54
N PHE A 246 15.87 -21.44 7.49
CA PHE A 246 16.15 -22.89 7.38
C PHE A 246 17.61 -23.33 7.20
#